data_AF-A0A838U0D6-F1
#
_entry.id   AF-A0A838U0D6-F1
#
_cell.length_a   1.000
_cell.length_b   1.000
_cell.length_c   1.000
_cell.angle_alpha   90.00
_cell.angle_beta   90.00
_cell.angle_gamma   90.00
#
_symmetry.space_group_name_H-M   'P 1'
#
loop_
_entity.id
_entity.type
_entity.pdbx_description
1 polymer ?
#
loop_
_entity_poly.entity_id
_entity_poly.type
_entity_poly.pdbx_seq_one_letter_code
_entity_poly.pdbx_strand_id
1 'polypeptide(L)'
;MGIIEVNIACSYDDSQEYCTYDNPFYFQNQLIGYSLMFIASKFAEINGIQSFGHIENLVERVISHETIHVIIKKIEGIESSDKLDDLEISYPIERGKTHIIKMNFLGYANDNTGLVTIN
;
A
#
# COMPACT_ATOMS: atom_id res chain seq x y z
N MET A 1 -4.11 -13.85 -8.21
CA MET A 1 -4.34 -12.55 -8.87
C MET A 1 -4.23 -11.50 -7.79
N GLY A 2 -3.23 -10.62 -7.90
CA GLY A 2 -2.76 -9.70 -6.87
C GLY A 2 -1.59 -8.90 -7.45
N ILE A 3 -0.75 -8.30 -6.61
CA ILE A 3 0.49 -7.68 -7.07
C ILE A 3 1.50 -8.77 -7.46
N ILE A 4 2.10 -8.67 -8.65
CA ILE A 4 3.08 -9.65 -9.15
C ILE A 4 4.41 -9.03 -9.59
N GLU A 5 4.46 -7.71 -9.70
CA GLU A 5 5.67 -6.96 -10.03
C GLU A 5 5.68 -5.62 -9.28
N VAL A 6 6.88 -5.08 -9.05
CA VAL A 6 7.11 -3.79 -8.40
C VAL A 6 7.95 -2.93 -9.33
N ASN A 7 7.47 -1.73 -9.61
CA ASN A 7 8.12 -0.75 -10.47
C ASN A 7 8.35 0.55 -9.70
N ILE A 8 9.38 1.28 -10.10
CA ILE A 8 9.69 2.62 -9.60
C ILE A 8 9.61 3.57 -10.79
N ALA A 9 8.91 4.69 -10.62
CA ALA A 9 8.80 5.76 -11.60
C ALA A 9 8.89 7.12 -10.92
N CYS A 10 8.88 8.19 -11.72
CA CYS A 10 8.90 9.57 -11.23
C CYS A 10 7.65 10.30 -11.75
N SER A 11 7.05 11.13 -10.89
CA SER A 11 5.94 11.99 -11.28
C SER A 11 6.41 13.00 -12.32
N TYR A 12 5.53 13.33 -13.28
CA TYR A 12 5.82 14.41 -14.24
C TYR A 12 5.40 15.79 -13.68
N ASP A 13 4.41 15.78 -12.80
CA ASP A 13 3.85 16.93 -12.13
C ASP A 13 4.48 17.13 -10.74
N ASP A 14 3.94 18.10 -10.00
CA ASP A 14 4.39 18.47 -8.65
C ASP A 14 3.73 17.62 -7.54
N SER A 15 3.25 16.41 -7.88
CA SER A 15 2.73 15.47 -6.90
C SER A 15 3.82 15.05 -5.90
N GLN A 16 3.41 14.81 -4.65
CA GLN A 16 4.27 14.18 -3.65
C GLN A 16 4.55 12.71 -3.99
N GLU A 17 5.44 12.07 -3.25
CA GLU A 17 5.65 10.63 -3.36
C GLU A 17 4.36 9.85 -3.03
N TYR A 18 4.00 8.88 -3.86
CA TYR A 18 2.88 7.99 -3.57
C TYR A 18 3.10 6.59 -4.13
N CYS A 19 2.33 5.64 -3.61
CA CYS A 19 2.27 4.28 -4.12
C CYS A 19 0.91 4.06 -4.77
N THR A 20 0.87 3.27 -5.85
CA THR A 20 -0.38 2.91 -6.52
C THR A 20 -0.27 1.55 -7.20
N TYR A 21 -1.41 0.95 -7.52
CA TYR A 21 -1.51 -0.23 -8.37
C TYR A 21 -2.57 0.06 -9.44
N ASP A 22 -2.20 0.04 -10.72
CA ASP A 22 -3.20 0.15 -11.79
C ASP A 22 -2.74 -0.39 -13.14
N ASN A 23 -1.62 -1.10 -13.18
CA ASN A 23 -1.14 -1.67 -14.43
C ASN A 23 -1.45 -3.18 -14.46
N PRO A 24 -2.60 -3.60 -15.02
CA PRO A 24 -2.94 -5.01 -15.13
C PRO A 24 -1.97 -5.71 -16.09
N PHE A 25 -1.33 -6.77 -15.60
CA PHE A 25 -0.41 -7.57 -16.39
C PHE A 25 -1.16 -8.74 -17.03
N TYR A 26 -1.07 -8.85 -18.35
CA TYR A 26 -1.67 -9.93 -19.13
C TYR A 26 -0.62 -10.84 -19.74
N PHE A 27 -0.81 -12.14 -19.60
CA PHE A 27 -0.05 -13.16 -20.33
C PHE A 27 -1.02 -14.02 -21.14
N GLN A 28 -0.80 -14.14 -22.45
CA GLN A 28 -1.69 -14.90 -23.35
C GLN A 28 -3.18 -14.52 -23.20
N ASN A 29 -3.49 -13.22 -23.16
CA ASN A 29 -4.84 -12.66 -22.94
C ASN A 29 -5.50 -13.03 -21.60
N GLN A 30 -4.76 -13.59 -20.65
CA GLN A 30 -5.23 -13.84 -19.29
C GLN A 30 -4.63 -12.80 -18.35
N LEU A 31 -5.48 -12.17 -17.55
CA LEU A 31 -5.05 -11.30 -16.46
C LEU A 31 -4.37 -12.16 -15.40
N ILE A 32 -3.08 -11.93 -15.17
CA ILE A 32 -2.31 -12.70 -14.19
C ILE A 32 -2.08 -11.92 -12.89
N GLY A 33 -2.07 -10.59 -12.95
CA GLY A 33 -1.86 -9.75 -11.77
C GLY A 33 -1.79 -8.27 -12.11
N TYR A 34 -1.26 -7.51 -11.18
CA TYR A 34 -1.11 -6.07 -11.27
C TYR A 34 0.31 -5.67 -10.85
N SER A 35 0.75 -4.52 -11.34
CA SER A 35 2.01 -3.91 -10.94
C SER A 35 1.79 -2.93 -9.80
N LEU A 36 2.61 -3.03 -8.78
CA LEU A 36 2.78 -1.98 -7.78
C LEU A 36 3.76 -0.93 -8.31
N MET A 37 3.41 0.34 -8.20
CA MET A 37 4.23 1.46 -8.66
C MET A 37 4.53 2.40 -7.49
N PHE A 38 5.81 2.57 -7.21
CA PHE A 38 6.32 3.63 -6.35
C PHE A 38 6.64 4.84 -7.23
N ILE A 39 5.94 5.96 -7.00
CA ILE A 39 6.12 7.19 -7.77
C ILE A 39 6.89 8.17 -6.92
N ALA A 40 8.17 8.39 -7.26
CA ALA A 40 8.99 9.43 -6.66
C ALA A 40 8.52 10.81 -7.12
N SER A 41 8.59 11.81 -6.25
CA SER A 41 8.24 13.17 -6.67
C SER A 41 9.31 13.73 -7.60
N LYS A 42 8.88 14.46 -8.64
CA LYS A 42 9.77 15.23 -9.52
C LYS A 42 10.69 16.15 -8.73
N PHE A 43 10.16 16.78 -7.68
CA PHE A 43 10.92 17.66 -6.81
C PHE A 43 12.04 16.91 -6.10
N ALA A 44 11.77 15.75 -5.50
CA ALA A 44 12.78 14.98 -4.81
C ALA A 44 13.88 14.49 -5.75
N GLU A 45 13.51 13.96 -6.92
CA GLU A 45 14.47 13.51 -7.95
C GLU A 45 15.38 14.64 -8.43
N ILE A 46 14.84 15.82 -8.75
CA ILE A 46 15.63 16.97 -9.20
C ILE A 46 16.59 17.46 -8.11
N ASN A 47 16.19 17.38 -6.84
CA ASN A 47 16.98 17.86 -5.70
C ASN A 47 17.86 16.77 -5.07
N GLY A 48 17.88 15.55 -5.62
CA GLY A 48 18.63 14.42 -5.06
C GLY A 48 18.17 13.99 -3.66
N ILE A 49 16.89 14.25 -3.34
CA ILE A 49 16.27 13.82 -2.08
C ILE A 49 15.81 12.37 -2.27
N GLN A 50 16.10 11.53 -1.28
CA GLN A 50 15.71 10.12 -1.32
C GLN A 50 14.21 9.97 -1.06
N SER A 51 13.43 9.70 -2.11
CA SER A 51 12.04 9.25 -1.99
C SER A 51 11.98 7.84 -1.39
N PHE A 52 10.94 7.56 -0.60
CA PHE A 52 10.71 6.26 0.06
C PHE A 52 11.89 5.76 0.91
N GLY A 53 12.62 6.65 1.59
CA GLY A 53 13.66 6.27 2.53
C GLY A 53 13.12 5.28 3.57
N HIS A 54 13.86 4.18 3.81
CA HIS A 54 13.53 3.13 4.78
C HIS A 54 12.31 2.25 4.42
N ILE A 55 11.87 2.23 3.15
CA ILE A 55 10.76 1.40 2.68
C ILE A 55 11.04 -0.11 2.76
N GLU A 56 12.30 -0.54 2.92
CA GLU A 56 12.70 -1.96 2.88
C GLU A 56 11.97 -2.80 3.92
N ASN A 57 11.73 -2.25 5.11
CA ASN A 57 10.99 -2.94 6.18
C ASN A 57 9.47 -2.87 6.00
N LEU A 58 9.01 -2.03 5.07
CA LEU A 58 7.60 -1.74 4.84
C LEU A 58 7.08 -2.32 3.53
N VAL A 59 7.96 -2.65 2.57
CA VAL A 59 7.58 -3.04 1.20
C VAL A 59 6.64 -4.25 1.16
N GLU A 60 6.84 -5.24 2.02
CA GLU A 60 5.97 -6.42 2.11
C GLU A 60 4.54 -6.04 2.53
N ARG A 61 4.42 -5.05 3.42
CA ARG A 61 3.13 -4.52 3.85
C ARG A 61 2.45 -3.73 2.75
N VAL A 62 3.20 -2.92 2.01
CA VAL A 62 2.66 -2.19 0.85
C VAL A 62 2.08 -3.18 -0.16
N ILE A 63 2.85 -4.20 -0.52
CA ILE A 63 2.43 -5.25 -1.46
C ILE A 63 1.17 -5.97 -0.93
N SER A 64 1.13 -6.28 0.36
CA SER A 64 0.00 -6.95 0.99
C SER A 64 -1.26 -6.08 0.98
N HIS A 65 -1.13 -4.81 1.35
CA HIS A 65 -2.21 -3.81 1.34
C HIS A 65 -2.82 -3.71 -0.06
N GLU A 66 -2.01 -3.38 -1.06
CA GLU A 66 -2.51 -3.21 -2.43
C GLU A 66 -3.04 -4.52 -3.05
N THR A 67 -2.49 -5.67 -2.64
CA THR A 67 -3.03 -6.97 -3.04
C THR A 67 -4.44 -7.19 -2.51
N ILE A 68 -4.74 -6.79 -1.27
CA ILE A 68 -6.09 -6.87 -0.71
C ILE A 68 -7.03 -5.95 -1.50
N HIS A 69 -6.60 -4.72 -1.81
CA HIS A 69 -7.38 -3.81 -2.66
C HIS A 69 -7.72 -4.44 -4.02
N VAL A 70 -6.73 -5.01 -4.72
CA VAL A 70 -6.96 -5.72 -5.99
C VAL A 70 -8.00 -6.82 -5.87
N ILE A 71 -7.91 -7.64 -4.82
CA ILE A 71 -8.80 -8.78 -4.60
C ILE A 71 -10.23 -8.30 -4.29
N ILE A 72 -10.38 -7.34 -3.37
CA ILE A 72 -11.69 -6.81 -2.99
C ILE A 72 -12.33 -6.04 -4.14
N LYS A 73 -11.59 -5.21 -4.87
CA LYS A 73 -12.07 -4.54 -6.09
C LYS A 73 -12.66 -5.53 -7.10
N LYS A 74 -12.06 -6.72 -7.23
CA LYS A 74 -12.56 -7.76 -8.12
C LYS A 74 -13.84 -8.43 -7.62
N ILE A 75 -13.93 -8.68 -6.32
CA ILE A 75 -15.04 -9.45 -5.72
C ILE A 75 -16.26 -8.54 -5.48
N GLU A 76 -16.04 -7.36 -4.89
CA GLU A 76 -17.06 -6.46 -4.35
C GLU A 76 -17.16 -5.13 -5.10
N GLY A 77 -16.26 -4.87 -6.06
CA GLY A 77 -16.22 -3.64 -6.82
C GLY A 77 -15.36 -2.53 -6.19
N ILE A 78 -15.16 -1.46 -6.95
CA ILE A 78 -14.23 -0.37 -6.61
C ILE A 78 -14.63 0.38 -5.33
N GLU A 79 -15.93 0.65 -5.13
CA GLU A 79 -16.41 1.40 -3.95
C GLU A 79 -16.08 0.68 -2.64
N SER A 80 -16.21 -0.65 -2.61
CA SER A 80 -15.85 -1.46 -1.45
C SER A 80 -14.35 -1.51 -1.23
N SER A 81 -13.56 -1.51 -2.31
CA SER A 81 -12.11 -1.48 -2.21
C SER A 81 -11.59 -0.15 -1.68
N ASP A 82 -12.11 0.98 -2.17
CA ASP A 82 -11.65 2.31 -1.76
C ASP A 82 -11.95 2.56 -0.27
N LYS A 83 -13.04 2.01 0.26
CA LYS A 83 -13.37 2.08 1.69
C LYS A 83 -12.39 1.32 2.60
N LEU A 84 -11.55 0.44 2.06
CA LEU A 84 -10.55 -0.27 2.87
C LEU A 84 -9.44 0.66 3.36
N ASP A 85 -9.16 1.74 2.63
CA ASP A 85 -8.19 2.75 3.04
C ASP A 85 -8.62 3.44 4.34
N ASP A 86 -9.92 3.51 4.59
CA ASP A 86 -10.52 4.10 5.79
C ASP A 86 -10.77 3.05 6.91
N LEU A 87 -10.42 1.77 6.67
CA LEU A 87 -10.74 0.69 7.59
C LEU A 87 -9.78 0.69 8.80
N GLU A 88 -10.37 0.96 9.97
CA GLU A 88 -9.72 0.80 11.28
C GLU A 88 -10.36 -0.37 12.04
N ILE A 89 -9.64 -1.49 12.16
CA ILE A 89 -10.09 -2.64 12.96
C ILE A 89 -9.56 -2.46 14.38
N SER A 90 -10.47 -2.18 15.32
CA SER A 90 -10.15 -2.21 16.75
C SER A 90 -10.40 -3.61 17.30
N TYR A 91 -9.37 -4.32 17.75
CA TYR A 91 -9.53 -5.61 18.41
C TYR A 91 -8.94 -5.59 19.84
N PRO A 92 -9.71 -6.02 20.85
CA PRO A 92 -9.21 -6.12 22.21
C PRO A 92 -8.43 -7.43 22.40
N ILE A 93 -7.19 -7.35 22.87
CA ILE A 93 -6.52 -8.51 23.46
C ILE A 93 -7.00 -8.64 24.91
N GLU A 94 -7.33 -9.86 25.34
CA GLU A 94 -7.57 -10.16 26.75
C GLU A 94 -6.37 -9.67 27.59
N ARG A 95 -6.59 -8.58 28.36
CA ARG A 95 -5.65 -7.74 29.15
C ARG A 95 -5.59 -6.24 28.76
N GLY A 96 -6.64 -5.72 28.13
CA GLY A 96 -6.97 -4.28 28.21
C GLY A 96 -6.22 -3.37 27.24
N LYS A 97 -5.37 -3.91 26.36
CA LYS A 97 -4.81 -3.16 25.24
C LYS A 97 -5.67 -3.40 24.00
N THR A 98 -6.26 -2.33 23.50
CA THR A 98 -6.94 -2.33 22.20
C THR A 98 -5.89 -2.09 21.12
N HIS A 99 -5.77 -3.04 20.21
CA HIS A 99 -4.94 -2.89 19.02
C HIS A 99 -5.80 -2.30 17.91
N ILE A 100 -5.34 -1.21 17.31
CA ILE A 100 -5.93 -0.67 16.09
C ILE A 100 -5.09 -1.14 14.92
N ILE A 101 -5.72 -1.86 14.00
CA ILE A 101 -5.19 -2.21 12.70
C ILE A 101 -5.77 -1.19 11.73
N LYS A 102 -4.97 -0.21 11.32
CA LYS A 102 -5.33 0.68 10.21
C LYS A 102 -4.67 0.12 8.96
N MET A 103 -5.45 -0.20 7.94
CA MET A 103 -4.92 -0.77 6.70
C MET A 103 -3.96 0.22 6.01
N ASN A 104 -4.26 1.51 6.06
CA ASN A 104 -3.57 2.54 5.26
C ASN A 104 -2.38 3.24 5.93
N PHE A 105 -1.72 2.64 6.94
CA PHE A 105 -0.63 3.33 7.66
C PHE A 105 0.68 2.56 7.69
N LEU A 106 1.45 2.72 6.61
CA LEU A 106 2.87 2.40 6.55
C LEU A 106 3.73 3.24 7.54
N GLY A 107 3.16 4.30 8.14
CA GLY A 107 3.89 5.25 8.99
C GLY A 107 3.73 5.14 10.52
N TYR A 108 2.89 4.24 11.07
CA TYR A 108 2.53 4.29 12.51
C TYR A 108 2.75 3.00 13.31
N ALA A 109 3.08 1.87 12.66
CA ALA A 109 3.39 0.64 13.37
C ALA A 109 4.89 0.59 13.71
N ASN A 110 5.22 0.48 14.99
CA ASN A 110 6.60 0.41 15.50
C ASN A 110 7.29 -0.96 15.26
N ASP A 111 6.59 -1.90 14.65
CA ASP A 111 7.07 -3.24 14.30
C ASP A 111 6.70 -3.56 12.84
N ASN A 112 6.85 -4.81 12.37
CA ASN A 112 6.49 -5.27 11.02
C ASN A 112 5.04 -5.84 10.91
N THR A 113 4.20 -5.72 11.94
CA THR A 113 2.84 -6.30 11.98
C THR A 113 1.68 -5.46 11.43
N GLY A 114 1.80 -4.13 11.42
CA GLY A 114 0.77 -3.19 10.97
C GLY A 114 -0.11 -2.72 12.14
N LEU A 115 0.27 -3.12 13.35
CA LEU A 115 -0.48 -2.84 14.57
C LEU A 115 0.01 -1.54 15.21
N VAL A 116 -0.91 -0.61 15.45
CA VAL A 116 -0.67 0.57 16.28
C VAL A 116 -1.25 0.28 17.66
N THR A 117 -0.39 0.31 18.68
CA THR A 117 -0.83 0.17 20.08
C THR A 117 -1.03 1.56 20.66
N ILE A 118 -2.28 1.91 20.98
CA ILE A 118 -2.60 3.13 21.71
C ILE A 118 -2.48 2.83 23.22
N ASN A 119 -1.77 3.70 23.95
CA ASN A 119 -1.69 3.68 25.41
C ASN A 119 -2.82 4.50 26.02
#